data_AF-A0A961ZIP0-F1
#
_entry.id   AF-A0A961ZIP0-F1
#
_cell.length_a   1.000
_cell.length_b   1.000
_cell.length_c   1.000
_cell.angle_alpha   90.00
_cell.angle_beta   90.00
_cell.angle_gamma   90.00
#
_symmetry.space_group_name_H-M   'P 1'
#
loop_
_entity.id
_entity.type
_entity.pdbx_description
1 polymer ?
#
loop_
_entity_poly.entity_id
_entity_poly.type
_entity_poly.pdbx_seq_one_letter_code
_entity_poly.pdbx_strand_id
1 'polypeptide(L)' 'MSDIAQIPSRRPFHRRRKTCPFSGASAPKIDYKDVRLLGRYISERGKIVPSRITAVSAKKQR' A
#
# COMPACT_ATOMS: atom_id res chain seq x y z
N MET A 1 4.20 7.87 49.01
CA MET A 1 4.79 6.94 48.03
C MET A 1 3.75 6.74 46.94
N SER A 2 4.00 7.30 45.76
CA SER A 2 3.00 7.55 44.70
C SER A 2 2.48 6.26 44.06
N ASP A 3 1.15 6.15 43.95
CA ASP A 3 0.41 5.02 43.38
C ASP A 3 0.80 4.68 41.93
N ILE A 4 1.22 3.44 41.71
CA ILE A 4 1.64 2.87 40.41
C ILE A 4 0.42 2.59 39.49
N ALA A 5 -0.80 2.88 39.93
CA ALA A 5 -2.05 2.49 39.27
C ALA A 5 -2.49 3.36 38.07
N GLN A 6 -1.74 4.41 37.70
CA GLN A 6 -2.13 5.34 36.62
C GLN A 6 -1.10 5.47 35.48
N ILE A 7 -0.55 4.36 34.98
CA ILE A 7 0.22 4.40 33.73
C ILE A 7 -0.77 4.30 32.55
N PRO A 8 -1.00 5.37 31.75
CA PRO A 8 -1.84 5.26 30.57
C PRO A 8 -1.21 4.29 29.58
N SER A 9 -1.91 3.19 29.28
CA SER A 9 -1.51 2.24 28.26
C SER A 9 -1.32 2.98 26.92
N ARG A 10 -0.11 2.92 26.37
CA ARG A 10 0.18 3.52 25.06
C ARG A 10 -0.71 2.84 24.03
N ARG A 11 -1.67 3.58 23.47
CA ARG A 11 -2.54 3.08 22.40
C ARG A 11 -1.66 2.54 21.28
N PRO A 12 -1.85 1.28 20.82
CA PRO A 12 -1.07 0.76 19.72
C PRO A 12 -1.26 1.67 18.51
N PHE A 13 -0.16 2.18 17.95
CA PHE A 13 -0.20 3.01 16.75
C PHE A 13 -0.82 2.19 15.63
N HIS A 14 -2.06 2.51 15.27
CA HIS A 14 -2.71 1.90 14.13
C HIS A 14 -2.00 2.40 12.87
N ARG A 15 -1.16 1.55 12.28
CA ARG A 15 -0.54 1.88 11.00
C ARG A 15 -1.66 1.99 9.97
N ARG A 16 -1.83 3.18 9.38
CA ARG A 16 -2.84 3.40 8.34
C ARG A 16 -2.66 2.33 7.26
N ARG A 17 -3.75 1.63 6.94
CA ARG A 17 -3.77 0.65 5.84
C ARG A 17 -3.50 1.41 4.55
N LYS A 18 -2.55 0.92 3.75
CA LYS A 18 -2.31 1.47 2.43
C LYS A 18 -3.54 1.21 1.55
N THR A 19 -4.01 2.24 0.87
CA THR A 19 -5.12 2.15 -0.09
C THR A 19 -4.60 1.76 -1.47
N CYS A 20 -5.37 0.95 -2.18
CA CYS A 20 -5.00 0.55 -3.55
C CYS A 20 -5.18 1.73 -4.51
N PRO A 21 -4.15 2.10 -5.29
CA PRO A 21 -4.22 3.22 -6.23
C PRO A 21 -5.25 3.00 -7.35
N PHE A 22 -5.62 1.74 -7.62
CA PHE A 22 -6.55 1.35 -8.68
C PHE A 22 -7.99 1.09 -8.22
N SER A 23 -8.31 1.39 -6.96
CA SER A 23 -9.66 1.12 -6.39
C SER A 23 -10.49 2.39 -6.16
N GLY A 24 -9.92 3.59 -6.33
CA GLY A 24 -10.62 4.86 -6.19
C GLY A 24 -11.39 5.29 -7.45
N ALA A 25 -12.26 6.30 -7.32
CA ALA A 25 -13.05 6.84 -8.43
C ALA A 25 -12.21 7.50 -9.54
N SER A 26 -11.01 7.99 -9.22
CA SER A 26 -10.04 8.56 -10.17
C SER A 26 -8.92 7.56 -10.55
N ALA A 27 -9.22 6.27 -10.45
CA ALA A 27 -8.23 5.23 -10.75
C ALA A 27 -7.97 5.14 -12.27
N PRO A 28 -6.70 5.14 -12.71
CA PRO A 28 -6.39 4.88 -14.10
C PRO A 28 -6.77 3.44 -14.48
N LYS A 29 -7.31 3.26 -15.69
CA LYS A 29 -7.56 1.94 -16.26
C LYS A 29 -6.21 1.28 -16.56
N ILE A 30 -6.10 -0.01 -16.26
CA ILE A 30 -4.88 -0.78 -16.53
C ILE A 30 -5.00 -1.31 -17.96
N ASP A 31 -4.17 -0.80 -18.86
CA ASP A 31 -3.97 -1.31 -20.22
C ASP A 31 -2.50 -1.69 -20.42
N TYR A 32 -2.25 -2.74 -21.21
CA TYR A 32 -0.91 -3.22 -21.54
C TYR A 32 -0.15 -2.25 -22.44
N LYS A 33 -0.89 -1.38 -23.15
CA LYS A 33 -0.34 -0.35 -24.04
C LYS A 33 0.24 0.84 -23.27
N ASP A 34 -0.16 1.02 -22.01
CA ASP A 34 0.27 2.15 -21.18
C ASP A 34 1.62 1.89 -20.50
N VAL A 35 2.70 1.96 -21.29
CA VAL A 35 4.08 1.73 -20.82
C VAL A 35 4.45 2.62 -19.64
N ARG A 36 3.98 3.87 -19.62
CA ARG A 36 4.23 4.82 -18.52
C ARG A 36 3.60 4.40 -17.20
N LEU A 37 2.45 3.72 -17.24
CA LEU A 37 1.77 3.23 -16.04
C LEU A 37 2.47 1.98 -15.54
N LEU A 38 2.72 1.02 -16.43
CA LEU A 38 3.33 -0.27 -16.10
C LEU A 38 4.77 -0.12 -15.60
N GLY A 39 5.54 0.78 -16.21
CA GLY A 39 6.93 1.05 -15.79
C GLY A 39 7.06 1.46 -14.33
N ARG A 40 6.04 2.09 -13.73
CA ARG A 40 6.04 2.46 -12.29
C ARG A 40 5.98 1.27 -11.35
N TYR A 41 5.49 0.12 -11.82
CA TYR A 41 5.33 -1.11 -11.03
C TYR A 41 6.38 -2.16 -11.35
N ILE A 42 7.42 -1.78 -12.12
CA ILE A 42 8.54 -2.62 -12.50
C ILE A 42 9.79 -2.05 -11.82
N SER A 43 10.61 -2.94 -11.25
CA SER A 43 11.93 -2.59 -10.72
C SER A 43 12.92 -2.30 -11.85
N GLU A 44 14.02 -1.61 -11.57
CA GLU A 44 15.08 -1.34 -12.56
C GLU A 44 15.62 -2.61 -13.24
N ARG A 45 15.53 -3.76 -12.57
CA ARG A 45 15.91 -5.07 -13.09
C ARG A 45 14.85 -5.75 -13.98
N GLY A 46 13.76 -5.07 -14.30
CA GLY A 46 12.66 -5.62 -15.08
C GLY A 46 11.74 -6.58 -14.31
N LYS A 47 11.91 -6.74 -13.00
CA LYS A 47 11.03 -7.59 -12.17
C LYS A 47 9.82 -6.81 -11.68
N ILE A 48 8.65 -7.45 -11.66
CA ILE A 48 7.41 -6.86 -11.12
C ILE A 48 7.54 -6.64 -9.61
N VAL A 49 7.20 -5.44 -9.14
CA VAL A 49 7.26 -5.11 -7.72
C VAL A 49 6.11 -5.82 -6.96
N PRO A 50 6.38 -6.48 -5.82
CA PRO A 50 5.36 -7.15 -5.02
C PRO A 50 4.25 -6.22 -4.51
N SER A 51 3.02 -6.76 -4.38
CA SER A 51 1.83 -6.05 -3.87
C SER A 51 2.01 -5.47 -2.47
N ARG A 52 2.85 -6.08 -1.62
CA ARG A 52 3.19 -5.56 -0.28
C ARG A 52 3.81 -4.16 -0.32
N ILE A 53 4.56 -3.86 -1.38
CA ILE A 53 5.24 -2.58 -1.57
C ILE A 53 4.28 -1.60 -2.25
N THR A 54 3.71 -2.01 -3.39
CA THR A 54 2.89 -1.17 -4.28
C THR A 54 1.46 -0.93 -3.78
N ALA A 55 1.02 -1.66 -2.75
CA ALA A 55 -0.33 -1.59 -2.16
C ALA A 55 -1.47 -1.91 -3.14
N VAL A 56 -1.16 -2.54 -4.27
CA VAL A 56 -2.15 -2.97 -5.26
C VAL A 56 -2.96 -4.15 -4.70
N SER A 57 -4.27 -4.12 -4.91
CA SER A 57 -5.17 -5.20 -4.48
C SER A 57 -4.92 -6.49 -5.28
N ALA A 58 -5.13 -7.65 -4.66
CA ALA A 58 -4.80 -8.94 -5.27
C ALA A 58 -5.47 -9.17 -6.65
N LYS A 59 -6.70 -8.66 -6.84
CA LYS A 59 -7.43 -8.76 -8.12
C LYS A 59 -6.81 -7.89 -9.23
N LYS A 60 -6.14 -6.79 -8.88
CA LYS A 60 -5.53 -5.86 -9.83
C LYS A 60 -4.05 -6.18 -10.11
N GLN A 61 -3.43 -7.01 -9.27
CA GLN A 61 -2.03 -7.46 -9.40
C GLN A 61 -1.89 -8.75 -10.23
N ARG A 62 -2.94 -9.56 -10.32
CA ARG A 62 -3.02 -10.78 -11.15
C ARG A 62 -3.47 -10.41 -12.55
#